data_AF-A0A7I8IVT3-F1
#
_entry.id   AF-A0A7I8IVT3-F1
#
_cell.length_a   1.000
_cell.length_b   1.000
_cell.length_c   1.000
_cell.angle_alpha   90.00
_cell.angle_beta   90.00
_cell.angle_gamma   90.00
#
_symmetry.space_group_name_H-M   'P 1'
#
loop_
_entity.id
_entity.type
_entity.pdbx_description
1 polymer ?
#
loop_
_entity_poly.entity_id
_entity_poly.type
_entity_poly.pdbx_seq_one_letter_code
_entity_poly.pdbx_strand_id
1 'polypeptide(L)'
;MATRHHHQVPAPQQQRGGGGGGGMKQQKAAEGNNRRALGDIGNLVHANPRPAEGKPPPQISRPVTRSFGAQLLRTTQTGVDPSAAAAKLTAETCETGCCRRREGCRKACETEGCCREAEAETVIEISPDTGKKKGSTHSKKKVHTLTSVLTARSKAACGISEKPTEPAHDIDAADLGDQLAVADYVEDIYKFYKISENCRRPGDYMDSQTEINTKMRAILADWLIEVHERFELMPETLYLAFYIIDRYLSVETVLRRELQLVGVTAMLIACKYEEIWAPEVNDFICISDRAYSRDQILAKEKGILDKLEWNLTVPTPYVFLVRFLKAAISDQELEHMVFFFAELGLMQYSIVSYCPSMVAASAVYAARCTLNRNPLWNETLERHTGFSEQQLMDCAKLLVGFHSSATESKLKVVYKKYSSPEFCSVALHRPASRLLEESKGEEETPSST
;
A
#
# COMPACT_ATOMS: atom_id res chain seq x y z
N MET A 1 16.98 19.29 46.48
CA MET A 1 18.28 19.80 46.97
C MET A 1 19.35 19.21 46.05
N ALA A 2 19.77 19.92 44.98
CA ALA A 2 20.87 20.91 44.95
C ALA A 2 22.22 20.23 45.30
N THR A 3 23.30 20.20 44.51
CA THR A 3 23.97 21.22 43.65
C THR A 3 24.99 20.50 42.74
N ARG A 4 25.07 20.73 41.42
CA ARG A 4 25.97 21.67 40.69
C ARG A 4 27.42 21.78 41.20
N HIS A 5 28.41 21.46 40.35
CA HIS A 5 29.63 22.26 40.18
C HIS A 5 30.32 22.00 38.82
N HIS A 6 30.44 23.09 38.04
CA HIS A 6 31.38 23.27 36.93
C HIS A 6 32.82 23.35 37.45
N HIS A 7 33.81 22.99 36.63
CA HIS A 7 35.02 23.81 36.43
C HIS A 7 35.67 23.54 35.06
N GLN A 8 36.26 24.59 34.53
CA GLN A 8 36.66 24.84 33.15
C GLN A 8 38.21 24.96 33.09
N VAL A 9 38.81 24.38 32.04
CA VAL A 9 40.01 24.72 31.23
C VAL A 9 41.13 25.60 31.86
N PRO A 10 42.42 25.31 31.56
CA PRO A 10 43.12 26.18 30.60
C PRO A 10 44.02 25.44 29.59
N ALA A 11 44.11 26.01 28.38
CA ALA A 11 45.13 25.72 27.36
C ALA A 11 46.45 26.48 27.64
N PRO A 12 47.53 26.16 26.92
CA PRO A 12 48.33 27.25 26.34
C PRO A 12 48.78 27.05 24.88
N GLN A 13 49.30 28.16 24.35
CA GLN A 13 49.51 28.62 22.97
C GLN A 13 50.66 28.02 22.13
N GLN A 14 50.42 28.06 20.80
CA GLN A 14 51.25 28.50 19.65
C GLN A 14 52.81 28.47 19.67
N GLN A 15 53.37 27.95 18.56
CA GLN A 15 54.48 28.49 17.73
C GLN A 15 54.42 27.75 16.37
N ARG A 16 54.13 28.32 15.18
CA ARG A 16 54.77 29.32 14.28
C ARG A 16 56.05 28.86 13.54
N GLY A 17 55.93 28.76 12.21
CA GLY A 17 57.02 28.82 11.19
C GLY A 17 57.52 27.46 10.69
N GLY A 18 57.74 27.18 9.40
CA GLY A 18 57.64 27.94 8.16
C GLY A 18 58.42 27.18 7.04
N GLY A 19 57.86 27.15 5.82
CA GLY A 19 58.56 27.16 4.52
C GLY A 19 59.45 25.99 4.05
N GLY A 20 59.20 25.52 2.81
CA GLY A 20 60.30 25.22 1.86
C GLY A 20 60.30 23.87 1.12
N GLY A 21 59.59 23.82 0.00
CA GLY A 21 59.97 23.25 -1.32
C GLY A 21 60.86 21.99 -1.48
N GLY A 22 60.30 21.00 -2.20
CA GLY A 22 60.86 20.51 -3.48
C GLY A 22 61.67 19.21 -3.50
N GLY A 23 61.28 18.29 -4.39
CA GLY A 23 62.23 17.42 -5.11
C GLY A 23 62.12 15.89 -4.90
N MET A 24 61.61 15.20 -5.93
CA MET A 24 61.50 13.75 -6.10
C MET A 24 62.81 12.95 -5.92
N LYS A 25 62.69 11.69 -5.45
CA LYS A 25 63.36 10.51 -6.03
C LYS A 25 62.71 9.18 -5.60
N GLN A 26 62.62 8.28 -6.59
CA GLN A 26 62.01 6.94 -6.57
C GLN A 26 62.81 5.89 -5.77
N GLN A 27 62.14 4.91 -5.15
CA GLN A 27 62.30 3.48 -5.50
C GLN A 27 61.33 2.53 -4.76
N LYS A 28 60.61 1.75 -5.60
CA LYS A 28 60.09 0.37 -5.48
C LYS A 28 59.80 -0.27 -4.10
N ALA A 29 58.55 -0.69 -3.92
CA ALA A 29 58.21 -2.01 -3.39
C ALA A 29 56.89 -2.51 -4.04
N ALA A 30 56.84 -3.80 -4.34
CA ALA A 30 55.87 -4.45 -5.20
C ALA A 30 54.68 -5.06 -4.45
N GLU A 31 53.58 -5.19 -5.19
CA GLU A 31 52.48 -6.17 -5.09
C GLU A 31 51.67 -6.28 -3.79
N GLY A 32 50.51 -5.62 -3.81
CA GLY A 32 49.33 -5.94 -3.01
C GLY A 32 48.10 -5.95 -3.92
N ASN A 33 47.55 -7.13 -4.15
CA ASN A 33 46.48 -7.43 -5.10
C ASN A 33 45.12 -6.92 -4.58
N ASN A 34 44.66 -5.73 -4.99
CA ASN A 34 43.33 -5.22 -4.68
C ASN A 34 42.44 -5.18 -5.92
N ARG A 35 41.39 -6.00 -5.89
CA ARG A 35 40.31 -6.04 -6.88
C ARG A 35 39.63 -4.66 -6.93
N ARG A 36 39.56 -4.08 -8.13
CA ARG A 36 38.93 -2.78 -8.39
C ARG A 36 37.42 -2.82 -8.13
N ALA A 37 36.94 -1.72 -7.58
CA ALA A 37 35.55 -1.38 -7.33
C ALA A 37 34.72 -1.37 -8.61
N LEU A 38 33.45 -1.76 -8.47
CA LEU A 38 32.38 -1.54 -9.46
C LEU A 38 32.25 -0.03 -9.70
N GLY A 39 32.39 0.37 -10.97
CA GLY A 39 32.30 1.75 -11.41
C GLY A 39 30.86 2.27 -11.42
N ASP A 40 30.76 3.59 -11.28
CA ASP A 40 29.54 4.40 -11.41
C ASP A 40 28.76 4.05 -12.68
N ILE A 41 27.51 3.59 -12.52
CA ILE A 41 26.52 3.56 -13.61
C ILE A 41 25.76 4.88 -13.55
N GLY A 42 26.39 5.92 -14.07
CA GLY A 42 25.75 7.20 -14.37
C GLY A 42 25.03 7.15 -15.71
N ASN A 43 23.80 7.69 -15.73
CA ASN A 43 22.95 7.92 -16.89
C ASN A 43 23.72 8.47 -18.10
N LEU A 44 23.80 7.69 -19.18
CA LEU A 44 24.29 8.15 -20.47
C LEU A 44 23.17 8.87 -21.24
N VAL A 45 23.27 10.20 -21.24
CA VAL A 45 22.54 11.11 -22.12
C VAL A 45 23.06 10.94 -23.55
N HIS A 46 22.22 10.49 -24.48
CA HIS A 46 22.53 10.59 -25.90
C HIS A 46 22.26 12.00 -26.42
N ALA A 47 23.32 12.65 -26.88
CA ALA A 47 23.28 13.95 -27.55
C ALA A 47 22.67 13.83 -28.97
N ASN A 48 21.82 14.80 -29.30
CA ASN A 48 21.24 15.02 -30.63
C ASN A 48 22.28 15.29 -31.73
N PRO A 49 21.92 14.99 -32.98
CA PRO A 49 22.22 15.86 -34.11
C PRO A 49 20.93 16.40 -34.79
N ARG A 50 20.95 17.69 -35.17
CA ARG A 50 19.95 18.37 -36.05
C ARG A 50 20.62 18.71 -37.40
N PRO A 51 19.89 19.15 -38.45
CA PRO A 51 18.59 18.72 -38.98
C PRO A 51 18.63 18.47 -40.51
N ALA A 52 17.64 17.78 -41.08
CA ALA A 52 17.32 17.83 -42.52
C ALA A 52 15.81 17.95 -42.73
N GLU A 53 15.43 18.75 -43.72
CA GLU A 53 14.11 19.35 -43.95
C GLU A 53 13.01 18.38 -44.43
N GLY A 54 11.74 18.71 -44.10
CA GLY A 54 10.61 18.52 -45.02
C GLY A 54 9.53 17.50 -44.66
N LYS A 55 8.55 17.89 -43.82
CA LYS A 55 7.08 17.71 -43.99
C LYS A 55 6.32 18.17 -42.73
N PRO A 56 5.13 18.80 -42.85
CA PRO A 56 4.41 19.33 -41.69
C PRO A 56 3.75 18.20 -40.88
N PRO A 57 3.77 18.25 -39.54
CA PRO A 57 3.00 17.32 -38.73
C PRO A 57 1.50 17.66 -38.78
N PRO A 58 0.59 16.67 -38.67
CA PRO A 58 -0.84 16.89 -38.73
C PRO A 58 -1.32 17.70 -37.52
N GLN A 59 -2.20 18.67 -37.76
CA GLN A 59 -2.91 19.40 -36.70
C GLN A 59 -3.80 18.41 -35.95
N ILE A 60 -3.40 18.05 -34.73
CA ILE A 60 -4.25 17.33 -33.79
C ILE A 60 -5.14 18.36 -33.11
N SER A 61 -6.41 18.44 -33.54
CA SER A 61 -7.48 19.09 -32.80
C SER A 61 -7.74 18.28 -31.52
N ARG A 62 -7.36 18.84 -30.37
CA ARG A 62 -7.61 18.22 -29.06
C ARG A 62 -8.96 18.72 -28.50
N PRO A 63 -9.83 17.83 -28.00
CA PRO A 63 -10.96 18.24 -27.16
C PRO A 63 -10.44 18.83 -25.84
N VAL A 64 -11.11 19.88 -25.40
CA VAL A 64 -10.73 20.74 -24.27
C VAL A 64 -11.24 20.14 -22.96
N THR A 65 -10.41 19.44 -22.19
CA THR A 65 -10.64 19.20 -20.74
C THR A 65 -9.77 20.16 -19.92
N ARG A 66 -10.08 21.45 -20.05
CA ARG A 66 -9.32 22.58 -19.51
C ARG A 66 -9.78 23.04 -18.12
N SER A 67 -10.62 22.27 -17.43
CA SER A 67 -11.38 22.82 -16.30
C SER A 67 -10.87 22.41 -14.93
N PHE A 68 -10.36 21.19 -14.70
CA PHE A 68 -10.18 20.72 -13.32
C PHE A 68 -8.89 21.21 -12.63
N GLY A 69 -7.71 21.04 -13.25
CA GLY A 69 -6.44 21.59 -12.71
C GLY A 69 -6.48 23.12 -12.57
N ALA A 70 -7.10 23.79 -13.55
CA ALA A 70 -7.39 25.22 -13.49
C ALA A 70 -8.41 25.60 -12.41
N GLN A 71 -9.43 24.77 -12.13
CA GLN A 71 -10.39 24.99 -11.04
C GLN A 71 -9.77 24.80 -9.67
N LEU A 72 -8.88 23.83 -9.47
CA LEU A 72 -8.16 23.67 -8.22
C LEU A 72 -7.28 24.91 -7.95
N LEU A 73 -6.54 25.38 -8.96
CA LEU A 73 -5.74 26.60 -8.90
C LEU A 73 -6.60 27.87 -8.69
N ARG A 74 -7.80 27.93 -9.28
CA ARG A 74 -8.69 29.10 -9.16
C ARG A 74 -9.41 29.14 -7.81
N THR A 75 -9.90 28.00 -7.33
CA THR A 75 -10.52 27.87 -6.00
C THR A 75 -9.48 28.06 -4.88
N THR A 76 -8.20 27.73 -5.14
CA THR A 76 -7.09 27.99 -4.21
C THR A 76 -6.67 29.45 -4.12
N GLN A 77 -6.89 30.24 -5.18
CA GLN A 77 -6.52 31.67 -5.24
C GLN A 77 -7.63 32.63 -4.78
N THR A 78 -8.91 32.27 -4.84
CA THR A 78 -10.01 33.24 -4.62
C THR A 78 -10.68 33.19 -3.24
N GLY A 79 -10.38 32.22 -2.37
CA GLY A 79 -10.92 32.19 -1.01
C GLY A 79 -12.46 32.08 -0.88
N VAL A 80 -13.17 31.74 -1.96
CA VAL A 80 -14.65 31.68 -1.97
C VAL A 80 -15.17 30.32 -1.52
N ASP A 81 -16.27 30.33 -0.76
CA ASP A 81 -16.98 29.15 -0.28
C ASP A 81 -17.44 28.21 -1.43
N PRO A 82 -17.14 26.90 -1.34
CA PRO A 82 -17.33 25.94 -2.43
C PRO A 82 -18.78 25.44 -2.60
N SER A 83 -19.78 26.16 -2.08
CA SER A 83 -21.18 25.72 -2.12
C SER A 83 -21.88 26.02 -3.45
N ALA A 84 -21.65 27.20 -4.04
CA ALA A 84 -22.51 27.75 -5.09
C ALA A 84 -22.19 27.30 -6.54
N ALA A 85 -20.99 26.78 -6.82
CA ALA A 85 -20.55 26.52 -8.20
C ALA A 85 -20.91 25.12 -8.74
N ALA A 86 -21.38 24.19 -7.90
CA ALA A 86 -21.66 22.80 -8.30
C ALA A 86 -23.05 22.60 -8.95
N ALA A 87 -23.92 23.62 -8.93
CA ALA A 87 -25.34 23.47 -9.30
C ALA A 87 -25.67 23.76 -10.79
N LYS A 88 -24.69 24.01 -11.65
CA LYS A 88 -24.93 24.26 -13.08
C LYS A 88 -23.91 23.51 -13.92
N LEU A 89 -24.18 22.24 -14.25
CA LEU A 89 -23.69 21.53 -15.45
C LEU A 89 -24.05 20.04 -15.34
N THR A 90 -25.34 19.72 -15.40
CA THR A 90 -25.84 18.36 -15.65
C THR A 90 -27.04 18.47 -16.58
N ALA A 91 -26.78 18.59 -17.89
CA ALA A 91 -27.72 18.26 -18.96
C ALA A 91 -26.95 18.22 -20.29
N GLU A 92 -27.30 17.24 -21.12
CA GLU A 92 -26.94 17.02 -22.54
C GLU A 92 -25.82 15.99 -22.86
N THR A 93 -26.33 14.81 -23.22
CA THR A 93 -25.89 13.65 -24.05
C THR A 93 -25.13 14.03 -25.36
N CYS A 94 -24.49 13.16 -26.17
CA CYS A 94 -24.55 11.72 -26.44
C CYS A 94 -23.33 11.27 -27.30
N GLU A 95 -23.05 9.96 -27.29
CA GLU A 95 -22.62 9.08 -28.40
C GLU A 95 -21.72 9.58 -29.54
N THR A 96 -20.53 8.96 -29.69
CA THR A 96 -20.11 8.15 -30.87
C THR A 96 -18.68 7.65 -30.70
N GLY A 97 -18.46 6.37 -31.01
CA GLY A 97 -17.18 5.67 -30.82
C GLY A 97 -16.15 5.90 -31.91
N CYS A 98 -14.88 5.65 -31.57
CA CYS A 98 -14.00 4.65 -32.20
C CYS A 98 -12.60 4.72 -31.56
N CYS A 99 -12.29 3.83 -30.61
CA CYS A 99 -10.90 3.60 -30.20
C CYS A 99 -10.35 2.42 -31.02
N ARG A 100 -9.34 2.72 -31.86
CA ARG A 100 -8.53 1.69 -32.52
C ARG A 100 -7.69 0.98 -31.47
N ARG A 101 -7.99 -0.31 -31.25
CA ARG A 101 -7.12 -1.30 -30.61
C ARG A 101 -5.73 -1.27 -31.27
N ARG A 102 -4.68 -1.25 -30.46
CA ARG A 102 -3.36 -1.79 -30.82
C ARG A 102 -3.14 -3.03 -29.98
N GLU A 103 -3.34 -4.18 -30.60
CA GLU A 103 -2.99 -5.51 -30.10
C GLU A 103 -1.52 -5.83 -30.39
N GLY A 104 -0.92 -6.60 -29.48
CA GLY A 104 0.36 -7.29 -29.60
C GLY A 104 0.95 -7.50 -28.20
N CYS A 105 1.27 -8.69 -27.71
CA CYS A 105 1.33 -10.03 -28.31
C CYS A 105 1.39 -11.05 -27.15
N ARG A 106 0.43 -11.96 -27.04
CA ARG A 106 0.62 -13.26 -26.36
C ARG A 106 0.27 -14.34 -27.37
N LYS A 107 1.28 -15.08 -27.83
CA LYS A 107 1.08 -16.28 -28.64
C LYS A 107 0.65 -17.42 -27.72
N ALA A 108 -0.60 -17.85 -27.87
CA ALA A 108 -1.04 -19.19 -27.52
C ALA A 108 -1.04 -20.03 -28.81
N CYS A 109 -0.53 -21.25 -28.71
CA CYS A 109 -0.52 -22.23 -29.79
C CYS A 109 -1.77 -23.10 -29.65
N GLU A 110 -2.63 -23.10 -30.65
CA GLU A 110 -3.71 -24.08 -30.81
C GLU A 110 -3.47 -24.87 -32.09
N THR A 111 -3.70 -26.18 -32.03
CA THR A 111 -3.95 -27.01 -33.22
C THR A 111 -5.04 -28.02 -32.89
N GLU A 112 -6.12 -28.00 -33.68
CA GLU A 112 -7.23 -28.94 -33.69
C GLU A 112 -6.92 -30.24 -34.48
N GLY A 113 -7.44 -31.36 -33.94
CA GLY A 113 -8.15 -32.48 -34.59
C GLY A 113 -7.69 -33.16 -35.90
N CYS A 114 -7.50 -34.50 -35.86
CA CYS A 114 -8.44 -35.51 -36.42
C CYS A 114 -7.90 -36.95 -36.32
N CYS A 115 -8.81 -37.93 -36.20
CA CYS A 115 -8.64 -39.36 -35.92
C CYS A 115 -7.87 -40.19 -36.97
N ARG A 116 -7.21 -41.28 -36.53
CA ARG A 116 -7.14 -42.61 -37.21
C ARG A 116 -6.64 -43.72 -36.26
N GLU A 117 -7.08 -44.94 -36.56
CA GLU A 117 -7.07 -46.17 -35.74
C GLU A 117 -5.71 -46.90 -35.59
N ALA A 118 -5.72 -47.81 -34.61
CA ALA A 118 -4.83 -48.89 -34.12
C ALA A 118 -3.66 -49.42 -34.98
N GLU A 119 -2.58 -49.88 -34.31
CA GLU A 119 -2.23 -51.32 -34.12
C GLU A 119 -1.06 -51.54 -33.13
N ALA A 120 -0.81 -52.82 -32.80
CA ALA A 120 -0.29 -53.41 -31.55
C ALA A 120 1.25 -53.58 -31.42
N GLU A 121 1.72 -53.91 -30.20
CA GLU A 121 2.68 -54.97 -29.79
C GLU A 121 3.00 -54.80 -28.27
N THR A 122 2.47 -55.57 -27.31
CA THR A 122 2.70 -56.97 -26.84
C THR A 122 3.91 -57.23 -25.91
N VAL A 123 3.58 -57.81 -24.73
CA VAL A 123 4.35 -58.71 -23.80
C VAL A 123 5.53 -58.10 -22.99
N ILE A 124 5.87 -58.41 -21.73
CA ILE A 124 5.67 -59.58 -20.82
C ILE A 124 5.59 -59.12 -19.35
N GLU A 125 4.61 -59.68 -18.65
CA GLU A 125 4.44 -59.70 -17.19
C GLU A 125 5.11 -60.97 -16.62
N ILE A 126 5.84 -60.86 -15.51
CA ILE A 126 6.28 -62.03 -14.71
C ILE A 126 5.78 -61.83 -13.28
N SER A 127 4.69 -62.53 -12.95
CA SER A 127 4.37 -62.94 -11.58
C SER A 127 5.27 -64.10 -11.14
N PRO A 128 5.39 -64.33 -9.83
CA PRO A 128 5.27 -65.71 -9.37
C PRO A 128 4.27 -65.88 -8.22
N ASP A 129 3.75 -67.09 -8.21
CA ASP A 129 2.58 -67.58 -7.52
C ASP A 129 2.93 -68.31 -6.19
N THR A 130 1.94 -68.29 -5.30
CA THR A 130 1.59 -69.09 -4.10
C THR A 130 2.55 -70.04 -3.35
N GLY A 131 2.44 -70.01 -2.01
CA GLY A 131 2.82 -71.11 -1.11
C GLY A 131 2.44 -70.92 0.38
N LYS A 132 1.48 -71.71 0.89
CA LYS A 132 0.94 -71.72 2.28
C LYS A 132 1.97 -72.09 3.37
N LYS A 133 1.93 -71.43 4.55
CA LYS A 133 1.61 -71.99 5.90
C LYS A 133 2.13 -71.17 7.10
N LYS A 134 1.27 -71.14 8.14
CA LYS A 134 1.50 -71.10 9.60
C LYS A 134 1.90 -69.77 10.26
N GLY A 135 1.17 -69.46 11.32
CA GLY A 135 1.26 -68.21 12.07
C GLY A 135 2.47 -68.10 12.99
N SER A 136 2.78 -66.85 13.32
CA SER A 136 3.43 -66.44 14.56
C SER A 136 3.15 -64.95 14.76
N THR A 137 2.52 -64.62 15.88
CA THR A 137 2.30 -63.26 16.38
C THR A 137 3.65 -62.66 16.78
N HIS A 138 4.17 -61.72 15.98
CA HIS A 138 5.24 -60.83 16.43
C HIS A 138 4.70 -59.40 16.62
N SER A 139 4.40 -59.08 17.87
CA SER A 139 4.22 -57.70 18.33
C SER A 139 5.51 -56.92 18.08
N LYS A 140 5.51 -56.03 17.07
CA LYS A 140 6.60 -55.09 16.83
C LYS A 140 6.58 -54.05 17.97
N LYS A 141 7.51 -54.18 18.92
CA LYS A 141 7.75 -53.15 19.93
C LYS A 141 8.16 -51.85 19.24
N LYS A 142 7.42 -50.77 19.52
CA LYS A 142 7.71 -49.41 19.09
C LYS A 142 9.03 -48.97 19.75
N VAL A 143 10.09 -48.81 18.97
CA VAL A 143 11.35 -48.26 19.47
C VAL A 143 11.19 -46.75 19.54
N HIS A 144 11.19 -46.19 20.75
CA HIS A 144 11.18 -44.75 20.96
C HIS A 144 12.59 -44.20 20.72
N THR A 145 12.72 -43.26 19.79
CA THR A 145 13.97 -42.53 19.57
C THR A 145 14.26 -41.63 20.78
N LEU A 146 15.54 -41.43 21.09
CA LEU A 146 15.97 -40.53 22.17
C LEU A 146 15.33 -39.14 22.03
N THR A 147 15.15 -38.67 20.79
CA THR A 147 14.44 -37.43 20.46
C THR A 147 12.99 -37.42 20.97
N SER A 148 12.22 -38.51 20.79
CA SER A 148 10.82 -38.53 21.25
C SER A 148 10.72 -38.50 22.78
N VAL A 149 11.67 -39.13 23.46
CA VAL A 149 11.72 -39.17 24.93
C VAL A 149 12.12 -37.81 25.51
N LEU A 150 13.09 -37.13 24.87
CA LEU A 150 13.53 -35.80 25.29
C LEU A 150 12.46 -34.73 25.02
N THR A 151 11.78 -34.79 23.88
CA THR A 151 10.65 -33.87 23.58
C THR A 151 9.48 -34.09 24.53
N ALA A 152 9.13 -35.34 24.85
CA ALA A 152 8.08 -35.64 25.81
C ALA A 152 8.42 -35.15 27.23
N ARG A 153 9.68 -35.31 27.65
CA ARG A 153 10.16 -34.82 28.95
C ARG A 153 10.23 -33.30 29.02
N SER A 154 10.62 -32.63 27.94
CA SER A 154 10.59 -31.17 27.84
C SER A 154 9.16 -30.62 27.93
N LYS A 155 8.18 -31.26 27.27
CA LYS A 155 6.77 -30.87 27.36
C LYS A 155 6.20 -31.07 28.77
N ALA A 156 6.56 -32.17 29.44
CA ALA A 156 6.12 -32.46 30.81
C ALA A 156 6.76 -31.52 31.85
N ALA A 157 8.01 -31.10 31.66
CA ALA A 157 8.71 -30.19 32.57
C ALA A 157 8.20 -28.73 32.50
N CYS A 158 7.60 -28.32 31.37
CA CYS A 158 7.06 -26.97 31.19
C CYS A 158 5.62 -26.79 31.67
N GLY A 159 4.93 -27.82 32.16
CA GLY A 159 3.56 -27.70 32.70
C GLY A 159 2.50 -27.25 31.67
N ILE A 160 2.81 -27.30 30.37
CA ILE A 160 1.90 -26.89 29.30
C ILE A 160 0.93 -28.04 29.03
N SER A 161 -0.22 -28.01 29.71
CA SER A 161 -1.40 -28.73 29.23
C SER A 161 -1.92 -27.99 28.00
N GLU A 162 -1.39 -28.29 26.82
CA GLU A 162 -2.07 -27.95 25.56
C GLU A 162 -3.43 -28.67 25.59
N LYS A 163 -4.49 -27.94 25.97
CA LYS A 163 -5.80 -28.26 25.40
C LYS A 163 -5.57 -28.28 23.88
N PRO A 164 -6.06 -29.29 23.14
CA PRO A 164 -6.00 -29.22 21.70
C PRO A 164 -6.90 -28.07 21.27
N THR A 165 -6.32 -26.87 21.14
CA THR A 165 -6.87 -25.83 20.27
C THR A 165 -6.96 -26.52 18.93
N GLU A 166 -8.15 -26.60 18.35
CA GLU A 166 -8.31 -27.10 16.99
C GLU A 166 -7.24 -26.45 16.11
N PRO A 167 -6.59 -27.21 15.21
CA PRO A 167 -5.54 -26.64 14.38
C PRO A 167 -6.14 -25.43 13.67
N ALA A 168 -5.63 -24.25 14.02
CA ALA A 168 -5.95 -22.99 13.38
C ALA A 168 -6.04 -23.22 11.87
N HIS A 169 -7.10 -22.75 11.22
CA HIS A 169 -7.16 -22.79 9.76
C HIS A 169 -5.91 -22.11 9.21
N ASP A 170 -5.05 -22.90 8.57
CA ASP A 170 -3.80 -22.41 8.01
C ASP A 170 -4.12 -21.67 6.71
N ILE A 171 -4.15 -20.35 6.80
CA ILE A 171 -4.48 -19.47 5.68
C ILE A 171 -3.37 -19.46 4.63
N ASP A 172 -2.19 -20.03 4.91
CA ASP A 172 -1.04 -20.08 4.01
C ASP A 172 -0.81 -21.45 3.37
N ALA A 173 -1.64 -22.45 3.68
CA ALA A 173 -1.48 -23.80 3.17
C ALA A 173 -1.45 -23.88 1.63
N ALA A 174 -2.19 -23.01 0.94
CA ALA A 174 -2.22 -22.95 -0.53
C ALA A 174 -0.92 -22.41 -1.16
N ASP A 175 -0.10 -21.70 -0.38
CA ASP A 175 1.04 -20.92 -0.86
C ASP A 175 2.38 -21.62 -0.62
N LEU A 176 2.40 -22.80 0.00
CA LEU A 176 3.63 -23.53 0.34
C LEU A 176 4.51 -23.86 -0.87
N GLY A 177 3.94 -23.89 -2.08
CA GLY A 177 4.67 -24.10 -3.33
C GLY A 177 5.11 -22.82 -4.04
N ASP A 178 4.66 -21.65 -3.60
CA ASP A 178 4.95 -20.36 -4.21
C ASP A 178 6.07 -19.64 -3.45
N GLN A 179 7.24 -19.54 -4.08
CA GLN A 179 8.38 -18.83 -3.50
C GLN A 179 8.11 -17.33 -3.31
N LEU A 180 7.21 -16.74 -4.11
CA LEU A 180 6.85 -15.33 -4.03
C LEU A 180 5.88 -15.02 -2.89
N ALA A 181 5.16 -16.03 -2.38
CA ALA A 181 4.28 -15.88 -1.23
C ALA A 181 5.04 -15.85 0.11
N VAL A 182 6.30 -16.30 0.10
CA VAL A 182 7.22 -16.21 1.25
C VAL A 182 6.64 -16.84 2.53
N ALA A 183 5.91 -17.96 2.37
CA ALA A 183 5.15 -18.61 3.45
C ALA A 183 6.00 -18.95 4.68
N ASP A 184 7.29 -19.29 4.51
CA ASP A 184 8.20 -19.59 5.61
C ASP A 184 8.48 -18.40 6.54
N TYR A 185 8.37 -17.17 6.03
CA TYR A 185 8.69 -15.93 6.78
C TYR A 185 7.47 -15.05 7.03
N VAL A 186 6.31 -15.35 6.43
CA VAL A 186 5.12 -14.49 6.44
C VAL A 186 4.71 -14.11 7.86
N GLU A 187 4.72 -15.06 8.79
CA GLU A 187 4.38 -14.80 10.20
C GLU A 187 5.35 -13.85 10.88
N ASP A 188 6.65 -13.98 10.61
CA ASP A 188 7.65 -13.09 11.19
C ASP A 188 7.61 -11.69 10.56
N ILE A 189 7.29 -11.61 9.26
CA ILE A 189 7.04 -10.36 8.55
C ILE A 189 5.85 -9.62 9.18
N TYR A 190 4.70 -10.27 9.39
CA TYR A 190 3.54 -9.61 9.98
C TYR A 190 3.72 -9.26 11.45
N LYS A 191 4.47 -10.07 12.23
CA LYS A 191 4.90 -9.68 13.58
C LYS A 191 5.74 -8.41 13.54
N PHE A 192 6.70 -8.33 12.61
CA PHE A 192 7.53 -7.12 12.44
C PHE A 192 6.69 -5.92 12.02
N TYR A 193 5.77 -6.06 11.07
CA TYR A 193 4.85 -4.99 10.67
C TYR A 193 4.00 -4.50 11.84
N LYS A 194 3.43 -5.40 12.64
CA LYS A 194 2.66 -5.03 13.84
C LYS A 194 3.47 -4.26 14.88
N ILE A 195 4.73 -4.61 15.08
CA ILE A 195 5.60 -3.88 16.01
C ILE A 195 6.00 -2.51 15.44
N SER A 196 6.21 -2.42 14.12
CA SER A 196 6.70 -1.22 13.44
C SER A 196 5.62 -0.23 13.01
N GLU A 197 4.34 -0.61 12.96
CA GLU A 197 3.26 0.25 12.45
C GLU A 197 3.03 1.53 13.25
N ASN A 198 3.44 1.54 14.52
CA ASN A 198 3.38 2.72 15.38
C ASN A 198 4.66 3.56 15.29
N CYS A 199 5.73 3.01 14.74
CA CYS A 199 6.96 3.75 14.50
C CYS A 199 6.69 4.76 13.39
N ARG A 200 6.94 6.05 13.67
CA ARG A 200 6.87 7.12 12.67
C ARG A 200 5.48 7.23 12.02
N ARG A 201 4.39 6.96 12.74
CA ARG A 201 3.02 7.27 12.29
C ARG A 201 2.84 8.78 12.14
N PRO A 202 2.01 9.27 11.18
CA PRO A 202 1.63 10.69 11.17
C PRO A 202 1.02 11.10 12.52
N GLY A 203 1.41 12.27 13.00
CA GLY A 203 0.80 12.85 14.20
C GLY A 203 -0.53 13.50 13.87
N ASP A 204 -1.27 13.95 14.89
CA ASP A 204 -2.35 14.91 14.64
C ASP A 204 -1.71 16.27 14.32
N TYR A 205 -1.67 16.61 13.02
CA TYR A 205 -0.91 17.73 12.49
C TYR A 205 -1.76 18.90 12.00
N MET A 206 -3.08 18.72 11.88
CA MET A 206 -3.93 19.73 11.25
C MET A 206 -3.93 21.05 12.03
N ASP A 207 -3.85 20.99 13.36
CA ASP A 207 -3.75 22.18 14.21
C ASP A 207 -2.42 22.92 14.06
N SER A 208 -1.37 22.25 13.58
CA SER A 208 -0.08 22.85 13.29
C SER A 208 -0.03 23.52 11.91
N GLN A 209 -0.99 23.23 11.03
CA GLN A 209 -1.06 23.79 9.67
C GLN A 209 -1.82 25.12 9.67
N THR A 210 -1.15 26.20 9.25
CA THR A 210 -1.75 27.54 9.28
C THR A 210 -2.63 27.87 8.08
N GLU A 211 -2.38 27.25 6.91
CA GLU A 211 -3.11 27.52 5.66
C GLU A 211 -3.86 26.30 5.09
N ILE A 212 -3.66 25.13 5.66
CA ILE A 212 -4.26 23.86 5.21
C ILE A 212 -5.28 23.41 6.24
N ASN A 213 -6.39 22.86 5.78
CA ASN A 213 -7.38 22.21 6.61
C ASN A 213 -7.74 20.82 6.07
N THR A 214 -8.50 20.05 6.84
CA THR A 214 -8.93 18.68 6.51
C THR A 214 -9.63 18.60 5.16
N LYS A 215 -10.42 19.62 4.80
CA LYS A 215 -11.13 19.70 3.52
C LYS A 215 -10.17 19.87 2.34
N MET A 216 -9.12 20.67 2.48
CA MET A 216 -8.09 20.80 1.43
C MET A 216 -7.32 19.49 1.24
N ARG A 217 -7.02 18.76 2.33
CA ARG A 217 -6.44 17.40 2.24
C ARG A 217 -7.37 16.45 1.50
N ALA A 218 -8.67 16.45 1.81
CA ALA A 218 -9.64 15.59 1.13
C ALA A 218 -9.78 15.92 -0.37
N ILE A 219 -9.72 17.20 -0.75
CA ILE A 219 -9.72 17.62 -2.17
C ILE A 219 -8.45 17.11 -2.87
N LEU A 220 -7.28 17.21 -2.22
CA LEU A 220 -6.04 16.64 -2.76
C LEU A 220 -6.16 15.13 -2.92
N ALA A 221 -6.71 14.44 -1.92
CA ALA A 221 -6.92 13.00 -1.92
C ALA A 221 -7.80 12.54 -3.10
N ASP A 222 -8.94 13.21 -3.30
CA ASP A 222 -9.85 12.93 -4.41
C ASP A 222 -9.13 13.00 -5.76
N TRP A 223 -8.33 14.05 -5.96
CA TRP A 223 -7.57 14.22 -7.18
C TRP A 223 -6.41 13.21 -7.32
N LEU A 224 -5.70 12.87 -6.24
CA LEU A 224 -4.59 11.91 -6.31
C LEU A 224 -5.04 10.48 -6.61
N ILE A 225 -6.24 10.09 -6.19
CA ILE A 225 -6.83 8.81 -6.56
C ILE A 225 -7.13 8.79 -8.07
N GLU A 226 -7.63 9.88 -8.66
CA GLU A 226 -7.78 9.97 -10.11
C GLU A 226 -6.44 9.87 -10.85
N VAL A 227 -5.38 10.49 -10.30
CA VAL A 227 -4.01 10.40 -10.84
C VAL A 227 -3.50 8.97 -10.78
N HIS A 228 -3.72 8.28 -9.67
CA HIS A 228 -3.35 6.88 -9.46
C HIS A 228 -4.01 5.96 -10.49
N GLU A 229 -5.32 6.10 -10.69
CA GLU A 229 -6.05 5.33 -11.71
C GLU A 229 -5.56 5.65 -13.12
N ARG A 230 -5.26 6.92 -13.42
CA ARG A 230 -4.83 7.35 -14.75
C ARG A 230 -3.43 6.85 -15.13
N PHE A 231 -2.57 6.63 -14.15
CA PHE A 231 -1.26 6.03 -14.35
C PHE A 231 -1.26 4.51 -14.19
N GLU A 232 -2.42 3.91 -13.88
CA GLU A 232 -2.57 2.45 -13.69
C GLU A 232 -1.57 1.89 -12.66
N LEU A 233 -1.37 2.65 -11.57
CA LEU A 233 -0.38 2.33 -10.54
C LEU A 233 -0.88 1.21 -9.61
N MET A 234 0.07 0.50 -9.00
CA MET A 234 -0.20 -0.48 -7.96
C MET A 234 -0.88 0.17 -6.74
N PRO A 235 -1.79 -0.52 -6.03
CA PRO A 235 -2.39 0.02 -4.82
C PRO A 235 -1.34 0.41 -3.75
N GLU A 236 -0.27 -0.37 -3.60
CA GLU A 236 0.88 -0.11 -2.72
C GLU A 236 1.37 1.33 -2.84
N THR A 237 1.52 1.79 -4.09
CA THR A 237 1.96 3.14 -4.45
C THR A 237 1.00 4.21 -3.91
N LEU A 238 -0.30 3.97 -3.99
CA LEU A 238 -1.32 4.89 -3.44
C LEU A 238 -1.16 5.03 -1.93
N TYR A 239 -1.15 3.90 -1.20
CA TYR A 239 -1.07 3.92 0.25
C TYR A 239 0.25 4.51 0.75
N LEU A 240 1.37 4.25 0.06
CA LEU A 240 2.65 4.87 0.38
C LEU A 240 2.64 6.38 0.10
N ALA A 241 2.06 6.83 -1.02
CA ALA A 241 1.95 8.26 -1.34
C ALA A 241 1.18 9.02 -0.26
N PHE A 242 0.05 8.48 0.22
CA PHE A 242 -0.72 9.08 1.31
C PHE A 242 0.05 9.11 2.63
N TYR A 243 0.77 8.03 2.97
CA TYR A 243 1.67 8.03 4.12
C TYR A 243 2.71 9.14 4.03
N ILE A 244 3.38 9.31 2.87
CA ILE A 244 4.38 10.35 2.65
C ILE A 244 3.78 11.75 2.84
N ILE A 245 2.59 11.99 2.29
CA ILE A 245 1.88 13.28 2.41
C ILE A 245 1.60 13.59 3.89
N ASP A 246 0.94 12.68 4.60
CA ASP A 246 0.52 12.92 5.99
C ASP A 246 1.73 13.03 6.92
N ARG A 247 2.80 12.26 6.68
CA ARG A 247 4.05 12.38 7.43
C ARG A 247 4.76 13.69 7.18
N TYR A 248 4.85 14.13 5.93
CA TYR A 248 5.48 15.39 5.61
C TYR A 248 4.71 16.57 6.22
N LEU A 249 3.38 16.57 6.11
CA LEU A 249 2.52 17.56 6.75
C LEU A 249 2.56 17.50 8.29
N SER A 250 2.98 16.38 8.87
CA SER A 250 3.21 16.26 10.32
C SER A 250 4.47 16.98 10.82
N VAL A 251 5.45 17.22 9.95
CA VAL A 251 6.77 17.76 10.34
C VAL A 251 7.12 19.06 9.63
N GLU A 252 6.32 19.47 8.64
CA GLU A 252 6.53 20.69 7.87
C GLU A 252 5.21 21.45 7.68
N THR A 253 5.23 22.75 7.98
CA THR A 253 4.11 23.66 7.68
C THR A 253 4.10 23.97 6.18
N VAL A 254 2.98 23.73 5.51
CA VAL A 254 2.87 23.90 4.06
C VAL A 254 1.85 24.97 3.72
N LEU A 255 2.21 25.84 2.78
CA LEU A 255 1.30 26.86 2.27
C LEU A 255 0.25 26.23 1.35
N ARG A 256 -0.96 26.79 1.32
CA ARG A 256 -2.08 26.26 0.52
C ARG A 256 -1.71 26.05 -0.95
N ARG A 257 -0.96 27.00 -1.53
CA ARG A 257 -0.50 26.97 -2.93
C ARG A 257 0.50 25.85 -3.25
N GLU A 258 1.14 25.27 -2.23
CA GLU A 258 2.13 24.21 -2.38
C GLU A 258 1.56 22.82 -2.08
N LEU A 259 0.33 22.72 -1.57
CA LEU A 259 -0.26 21.44 -1.17
C LEU A 259 -0.35 20.44 -2.34
N GLN A 260 -0.76 20.90 -3.53
CA GLN A 260 -0.79 20.03 -4.71
C GLN A 260 0.63 19.63 -5.16
N LEU A 261 1.63 20.53 -5.05
CA LEU A 261 3.03 20.21 -5.33
C LEU A 261 3.54 19.10 -4.38
N VAL A 262 3.19 19.16 -3.10
CA VAL A 262 3.50 18.09 -2.14
C VAL A 262 2.86 16.77 -2.58
N GLY A 263 1.57 16.80 -2.93
CA GLY A 263 0.84 15.59 -3.35
C GLY A 263 1.43 14.91 -4.60
N VAL A 264 1.68 15.65 -5.67
CA VAL A 264 2.29 15.06 -6.89
C VAL A 264 3.68 14.52 -6.66
N THR A 265 4.45 15.21 -5.81
CA THR A 265 5.82 14.82 -5.52
C THR A 265 5.85 13.59 -4.62
N ALA A 266 4.94 13.49 -3.64
CA ALA A 266 4.78 12.30 -2.82
C ALA A 266 4.38 11.07 -3.65
N MET A 267 3.48 11.24 -4.63
CA MET A 267 3.13 10.19 -5.58
C MET A 267 4.33 9.78 -6.44
N LEU A 268 5.12 10.75 -6.95
CA LEU A 268 6.36 10.45 -7.68
C LEU A 268 7.35 9.63 -6.84
N ILE A 269 7.55 10.00 -5.57
CA ILE A 269 8.42 9.26 -4.64
C ILE A 269 7.90 7.84 -4.44
N ALA A 270 6.60 7.67 -4.21
CA ALA A 270 5.98 6.36 -4.05
C ALA A 270 6.13 5.50 -5.32
N CYS A 271 5.92 6.08 -6.51
CA CYS A 271 6.13 5.37 -7.77
C CYS A 271 7.57 4.88 -7.91
N LYS A 272 8.56 5.74 -7.63
CA LYS A 272 9.98 5.34 -7.68
C LYS A 272 10.33 4.23 -6.69
N TYR A 273 9.53 4.06 -5.64
CA TYR A 273 9.78 3.10 -4.57
C TYR A 273 9.08 1.75 -4.84
N GLU A 274 7.82 1.77 -5.31
CA GLU A 274 7.00 0.55 -5.46
C GLU A 274 6.87 0.06 -6.91
N GLU A 275 6.96 0.95 -7.91
CA GLU A 275 6.70 0.56 -9.31
C GLU A 275 7.95 0.03 -9.99
N ILE A 276 7.78 -1.07 -10.75
CA ILE A 276 8.83 -1.56 -11.66
C ILE A 276 9.14 -0.50 -12.73
N TRP A 277 8.10 0.17 -13.23
CA TRP A 277 8.18 1.19 -14.27
C TRP A 277 7.52 2.49 -13.79
N ALA A 278 8.23 3.22 -12.93
CA ALA A 278 7.75 4.50 -12.42
C ALA A 278 7.57 5.54 -13.54
N PRO A 279 6.46 6.32 -13.54
CA PRO A 279 6.30 7.45 -14.46
C PRO A 279 7.42 8.49 -14.32
N GLU A 280 7.75 9.17 -15.41
CA GLU A 280 8.78 10.19 -15.41
C GLU A 280 8.29 11.49 -14.76
N VAL A 281 9.22 12.32 -14.30
CA VAL A 281 8.90 13.68 -13.80
C VAL A 281 8.09 14.49 -14.82
N ASN A 282 8.34 14.28 -16.12
CA ASN A 282 7.59 14.95 -17.18
C ASN A 282 6.11 14.56 -17.22
N ASP A 283 5.77 13.33 -16.83
CA ASP A 283 4.39 12.87 -16.74
C ASP A 283 3.66 13.59 -15.61
N PHE A 284 4.33 13.78 -14.46
CA PHE A 284 3.81 14.56 -13.34
C PHE A 284 3.67 16.06 -13.66
N ILE A 285 4.57 16.62 -14.46
CA ILE A 285 4.41 17.99 -15.01
C ILE A 285 3.17 18.04 -15.91
N CYS A 286 2.95 17.04 -16.75
CA CYS A 286 1.81 17.02 -17.67
C CYS A 286 0.47 16.85 -16.93
N ILE A 287 0.39 15.95 -15.95
CA ILE A 287 -0.86 15.67 -15.22
C ILE A 287 -1.26 16.80 -14.28
N SER A 288 -0.30 17.61 -13.83
CA SER A 288 -0.54 18.84 -13.06
C SER A 288 -0.82 20.06 -13.94
N ASP A 289 -1.20 19.86 -15.22
CA ASP A 289 -1.44 20.92 -16.21
C ASP A 289 -0.28 21.93 -16.30
N ARG A 290 0.96 21.44 -16.13
CA ARG A 290 2.19 22.24 -16.14
C ARG A 290 2.20 23.37 -15.11
N ALA A 291 1.45 23.22 -14.02
CA ALA A 291 1.46 24.17 -12.90
C ALA A 291 2.84 24.27 -12.24
N TYR A 292 3.66 23.24 -12.37
CA TYR A 292 4.98 23.14 -11.77
C TYR A 292 6.05 22.84 -12.83
N SER A 293 7.20 23.48 -12.65
CA SER A 293 8.42 23.16 -13.40
C SER A 293 9.10 21.91 -12.86
N ARG A 294 9.97 21.32 -13.68
CA ARG A 294 10.81 20.17 -13.29
C ARG A 294 11.62 20.46 -12.02
N ASP A 295 12.22 21.64 -11.95
CA ASP A 295 13.07 22.03 -10.82
C ASP A 295 12.27 22.17 -9.53
N GLN A 296 11.02 22.67 -9.60
CA GLN A 296 10.14 22.72 -8.43
C GLN A 296 9.79 21.33 -7.89
N ILE A 297 9.48 20.37 -8.77
CA ILE A 297 9.19 18.99 -8.36
C ILE A 297 10.43 18.34 -7.76
N LEU A 298 11.59 18.45 -8.40
CA LEU A 298 12.84 17.87 -7.89
C LEU A 298 13.30 18.51 -6.57
N ALA A 299 13.14 19.83 -6.43
CA ALA A 299 13.44 20.53 -5.19
C ALA A 299 12.49 20.09 -4.06
N LYS A 300 11.19 19.94 -4.36
CA LYS A 300 10.23 19.44 -3.37
C LYS A 300 10.50 17.97 -3.03
N GLU A 301 10.90 17.15 -3.98
CA GLU A 301 11.24 15.73 -3.77
C GLU A 301 12.37 15.61 -2.75
N LYS A 302 13.46 16.34 -2.99
CA LYS A 302 14.57 16.42 -2.03
C LYS A 302 14.11 16.91 -0.66
N GLY A 303 13.30 17.98 -0.62
CA GLY A 303 12.79 18.53 0.64
C GLY A 303 11.93 17.55 1.43
N ILE A 304 11.09 16.76 0.76
CA ILE A 304 10.28 15.72 1.39
C ILE A 304 11.19 14.62 1.95
N LEU A 305 12.10 14.09 1.14
CA LEU A 305 13.00 13.00 1.55
C LEU A 305 13.91 13.40 2.72
N ASP A 306 14.44 14.63 2.70
CA ASP A 306 15.28 15.16 3.78
C ASP A 306 14.47 15.29 5.08
N LYS A 307 13.22 15.76 5.02
CA LYS A 307 12.33 15.89 6.20
C LYS A 307 11.88 14.54 6.76
N LEU A 308 11.75 13.53 5.90
CA LEU A 308 11.39 12.17 6.30
C LEU A 308 12.60 11.29 6.63
N GLU A 309 13.81 11.85 6.60
CA GLU A 309 15.06 11.13 6.86
C GLU A 309 15.22 9.90 5.97
N TRP A 310 14.71 9.95 4.74
CA TRP A 310 14.72 8.84 3.79
C TRP A 310 14.04 7.55 4.29
N ASN A 311 13.19 7.65 5.31
CA ASN A 311 12.48 6.50 5.88
C ASN A 311 11.12 6.31 5.21
N LEU A 312 11.12 5.51 4.13
CA LEU A 312 9.94 5.18 3.33
C LEU A 312 9.49 3.72 3.49
N THR A 313 10.35 2.85 4.02
CA THR A 313 10.03 1.44 4.25
C THR A 313 9.17 1.28 5.52
N VAL A 314 7.86 1.40 5.35
CA VAL A 314 6.90 1.33 6.45
C VAL A 314 5.73 0.40 6.13
N PRO A 315 5.11 -0.23 7.15
CA PRO A 315 3.90 -1.00 6.93
C PRO A 315 2.71 -0.06 6.71
N THR A 316 2.26 0.06 5.47
CA THR A 316 1.04 0.81 5.12
C THR A 316 -0.22 -0.02 5.40
N PRO A 317 -1.43 0.56 5.39
CA PRO A 317 -2.65 -0.24 5.54
C PRO A 317 -2.75 -1.36 4.51
N TYR A 318 -2.21 -1.17 3.30
CA TYR A 318 -2.24 -2.14 2.21
C TYR A 318 -1.70 -3.52 2.61
N VAL A 319 -0.52 -3.59 3.23
CA VAL A 319 0.07 -4.89 3.57
C VAL A 319 -0.82 -5.67 4.54
N PHE A 320 -1.52 -4.98 5.44
CA PHE A 320 -2.47 -5.61 6.35
C PHE A 320 -3.79 -5.99 5.66
N LEU A 321 -4.28 -5.18 4.72
CA LEU A 321 -5.49 -5.47 3.95
C LEU A 321 -5.35 -6.81 3.21
N VAL A 322 -4.25 -7.02 2.50
CA VAL A 322 -3.98 -8.27 1.76
C VAL A 322 -3.98 -9.48 2.69
N ARG A 323 -3.31 -9.38 3.86
CA ARG A 323 -3.28 -10.46 4.85
C ARG A 323 -4.65 -10.79 5.42
N PHE A 324 -5.41 -9.75 5.76
CA PHE A 324 -6.68 -9.92 6.45
C PHE A 324 -7.79 -10.36 5.51
N LEU A 325 -7.70 -10.01 4.22
CA LEU A 325 -8.56 -10.58 3.16
C LEU A 325 -8.32 -12.08 3.00
N LYS A 326 -7.05 -12.51 2.99
CA LYS A 326 -6.70 -13.93 3.00
C LYS A 326 -7.29 -14.66 4.21
N ALA A 327 -7.14 -14.07 5.41
CA ALA A 327 -7.73 -14.60 6.64
C ALA A 327 -9.27 -14.61 6.63
N ALA A 328 -9.90 -13.70 5.89
CA ALA A 328 -11.35 -13.61 5.73
C ALA A 328 -11.92 -14.65 4.75
N ILE A 329 -11.06 -15.39 4.03
CA ILE A 329 -11.42 -16.28 2.92
C ILE A 329 -12.27 -15.49 1.91
N SER A 330 -11.74 -14.35 1.46
CA SER A 330 -12.47 -13.39 0.65
C SER A 330 -12.79 -13.89 -0.76
N ASP A 331 -14.00 -13.57 -1.22
CA ASP A 331 -14.34 -13.52 -2.64
C ASP A 331 -14.04 -12.12 -3.21
N GLN A 332 -14.15 -11.98 -4.53
CA GLN A 332 -13.88 -10.72 -5.23
C GLN A 332 -14.79 -9.58 -4.77
N GLU A 333 -16.05 -9.87 -4.42
CA GLU A 333 -16.99 -8.85 -3.91
C GLU A 333 -16.53 -8.32 -2.54
N LEU A 334 -16.13 -9.21 -1.63
CA LEU A 334 -15.60 -8.81 -0.32
C LEU A 334 -14.30 -8.02 -0.47
N GLU A 335 -13.39 -8.48 -1.33
CA GLU A 335 -12.13 -7.77 -1.61
C GLU A 335 -12.38 -6.34 -2.09
N HIS A 336 -13.21 -6.15 -3.11
CA HIS A 336 -13.55 -4.82 -3.60
C HIS A 336 -14.22 -3.96 -2.54
N MET A 337 -15.11 -4.53 -1.72
CA MET A 337 -15.78 -3.79 -0.64
C MET A 337 -14.81 -3.36 0.47
N VAL A 338 -13.81 -4.19 0.77
CA VAL A 338 -12.75 -3.85 1.72
C VAL A 338 -11.89 -2.70 1.20
N PHE A 339 -11.45 -2.76 -0.06
CA PHE A 339 -10.69 -1.68 -0.66
C PHE A 339 -11.51 -0.39 -0.81
N PHE A 340 -12.81 -0.49 -1.10
CA PHE A 340 -13.72 0.65 -1.10
C PHE A 340 -13.72 1.38 0.26
N PHE A 341 -13.87 0.65 1.37
CA PHE A 341 -13.81 1.24 2.70
C PHE A 341 -12.43 1.80 3.03
N ALA A 342 -11.37 1.09 2.69
CA ALA A 342 -10.00 1.55 2.94
C ALA A 342 -9.69 2.85 2.18
N GLU A 343 -10.07 2.96 0.90
CA GLU A 343 -9.89 4.18 0.11
C GLU A 343 -10.81 5.32 0.55
N LEU A 344 -12.05 5.05 0.96
CA LEU A 344 -12.88 6.06 1.63
C LEU A 344 -12.21 6.59 2.89
N GLY A 345 -11.59 5.70 3.66
CA GLY A 345 -10.81 6.06 4.84
C GLY A 345 -9.60 6.94 4.51
N LEU A 346 -8.85 6.62 3.45
CA LEU A 346 -7.70 7.42 3.00
C LEU A 346 -8.08 8.87 2.72
N MET A 347 -9.30 9.14 2.21
CA MET A 347 -9.76 10.50 1.95
C MET A 347 -9.98 11.32 3.23
N GLN A 348 -10.25 10.68 4.36
CA GLN A 348 -10.70 11.31 5.59
C GLN A 348 -9.57 11.47 6.61
N TYR A 349 -9.39 12.70 7.09
CA TYR A 349 -8.31 13.01 8.03
C TYR A 349 -8.45 12.27 9.38
N SER A 350 -9.68 11.99 9.83
CA SER A 350 -9.92 11.29 11.10
C SER A 350 -9.29 9.90 11.16
N ILE A 351 -9.08 9.26 10.00
CA ILE A 351 -8.44 7.93 9.90
C ILE A 351 -6.94 7.97 10.20
N VAL A 352 -6.28 9.11 10.00
CA VAL A 352 -4.83 9.29 10.28
C VAL A 352 -4.48 8.95 11.74
N SER A 353 -5.44 9.11 12.65
CA SER A 353 -5.30 8.82 14.08
C SER A 353 -5.25 7.32 14.43
N TYR A 354 -5.61 6.42 13.51
CA TYR A 354 -5.58 4.98 13.71
C TYR A 354 -4.27 4.37 13.16
N CYS A 355 -3.85 3.23 13.73
CA CYS A 355 -2.71 2.49 13.18
C CYS A 355 -3.13 1.74 11.90
N PRO A 356 -2.20 1.50 10.96
CA PRO A 356 -2.47 0.84 9.68
C PRO A 356 -3.26 -0.47 9.78
N SER A 357 -2.91 -1.33 10.74
CA SER A 357 -3.59 -2.62 10.91
C SER A 357 -5.00 -2.48 11.48
N MET A 358 -5.27 -1.46 12.31
CA MET A 358 -6.62 -1.16 12.79
C MET A 358 -7.52 -0.74 11.63
N VAL A 359 -7.03 0.16 10.78
CA VAL A 359 -7.78 0.61 9.58
C VAL A 359 -8.10 -0.58 8.67
N ALA A 360 -7.12 -1.45 8.42
CA ALA A 360 -7.32 -2.63 7.60
C ALA A 360 -8.33 -3.63 8.19
N ALA A 361 -8.20 -3.95 9.48
CA ALA A 361 -9.12 -4.88 10.15
C ALA A 361 -10.54 -4.31 10.23
N SER A 362 -10.69 -3.01 10.53
CA SER A 362 -11.99 -2.34 10.53
C SER A 362 -12.62 -2.25 9.14
N ALA A 363 -11.83 -2.11 8.07
CA ALA A 363 -12.33 -2.19 6.69
C ALA A 363 -12.87 -3.59 6.36
N VAL A 364 -12.15 -4.65 6.75
CA VAL A 364 -12.62 -6.05 6.63
C VAL A 364 -13.91 -6.25 7.41
N TYR A 365 -13.97 -5.79 8.67
CA TYR A 365 -15.16 -5.91 9.48
C TYR A 365 -16.34 -5.15 8.84
N ALA A 366 -16.19 -3.86 8.50
CA ALA A 366 -17.22 -3.04 7.85
C ALA A 366 -17.74 -3.64 6.53
N ALA A 367 -16.85 -4.20 5.71
CA ALA A 367 -17.23 -4.89 4.48
C ALA A 367 -18.09 -6.13 4.76
N ARG A 368 -17.68 -6.97 5.73
CA ARG A 368 -18.46 -8.14 6.15
C ARG A 368 -19.80 -7.76 6.75
N CYS A 369 -19.88 -6.65 7.50
CA CYS A 369 -21.14 -6.08 7.97
C CYS A 369 -22.07 -5.77 6.81
N THR A 370 -21.55 -5.06 5.81
CA THR A 370 -22.33 -4.51 4.71
C THR A 370 -22.81 -5.61 3.75
N LEU A 371 -21.97 -6.62 3.52
CA LEU A 371 -22.26 -7.78 2.68
C LEU A 371 -22.93 -8.94 3.45
N ASN A 372 -23.29 -8.73 4.72
CA ASN A 372 -23.92 -9.73 5.61
C ASN A 372 -23.17 -11.08 5.68
N ARG A 373 -21.83 -11.06 5.67
CA ARG A 373 -20.99 -12.26 5.69
C ARG A 373 -20.88 -12.82 7.12
N ASN A 374 -21.57 -13.91 7.40
CA ASN A 374 -21.57 -14.56 8.72
C ASN A 374 -20.59 -15.76 8.77
N PRO A 375 -19.92 -16.01 9.92
CA PRO A 375 -19.82 -15.12 11.09
C PRO A 375 -19.12 -13.80 10.75
N LEU A 376 -19.54 -12.70 11.38
CA LEU A 376 -19.09 -11.34 11.03
C LEU A 376 -17.62 -11.12 11.38
N TRP A 377 -17.23 -11.61 12.56
CA TRP A 377 -15.86 -11.69 13.03
C TRP A 377 -15.66 -13.10 13.59
N ASN A 378 -14.60 -13.80 13.16
CA ASN A 378 -14.35 -15.19 13.53
C ASN A 378 -12.97 -15.34 14.18
N GLU A 379 -12.73 -16.51 14.78
CA GLU A 379 -11.47 -16.78 15.49
C GLU A 379 -10.24 -16.64 14.58
N THR A 380 -10.36 -17.00 13.30
CA THR A 380 -9.27 -16.82 12.31
C THR A 380 -8.91 -15.34 12.14
N LEU A 381 -9.91 -14.47 11.98
CA LEU A 381 -9.73 -13.03 11.88
C LEU A 381 -9.18 -12.45 13.19
N GLU A 382 -9.70 -12.85 14.35
CA GLU A 382 -9.15 -12.41 15.65
C GLU A 382 -7.68 -12.81 15.81
N ARG A 383 -7.32 -14.04 15.44
CA ARG A 383 -5.96 -14.56 15.51
C ARG A 383 -5.00 -13.78 14.62
N HIS A 384 -5.33 -13.59 13.34
CA HIS A 384 -4.40 -12.96 12.38
C HIS A 384 -4.39 -11.44 12.46
N THR A 385 -5.48 -10.80 12.89
CA THR A 385 -5.53 -9.35 13.07
C THR A 385 -5.03 -8.92 14.45
N GLY A 386 -5.17 -9.77 15.47
CA GLY A 386 -4.93 -9.42 16.87
C GLY A 386 -5.99 -8.51 17.49
N PHE A 387 -7.15 -8.33 16.83
CA PHE A 387 -8.23 -7.47 17.31
C PHE A 387 -9.53 -8.27 17.52
N SER A 388 -10.18 -8.00 18.64
CA SER A 388 -11.57 -8.42 18.88
C SER A 388 -12.55 -7.51 18.14
N GLU A 389 -13.77 -8.01 17.91
CA GLU A 389 -14.85 -7.23 17.28
C GLU A 389 -15.09 -5.87 17.98
N GLN A 390 -15.05 -5.85 19.31
CA GLN A 390 -15.29 -4.63 20.10
C GLN A 390 -14.23 -3.55 19.85
N GLN A 391 -12.96 -3.95 19.66
CA GLN A 391 -11.86 -3.00 19.42
C GLN A 391 -11.95 -2.34 18.03
N LEU A 392 -12.63 -2.98 17.08
CA LEU A 392 -12.78 -2.48 15.70
C LEU A 392 -13.94 -1.50 15.55
N MET A 393 -14.84 -1.46 16.55
CA MET A 393 -16.15 -0.84 16.43
C MET A 393 -16.07 0.64 16.05
N ASP A 394 -15.26 1.42 16.75
CA ASP A 394 -15.18 2.88 16.54
C ASP A 394 -14.68 3.23 15.13
N CYS A 395 -13.59 2.58 14.69
CA CYS A 395 -13.05 2.80 13.35
C CYS A 395 -14.01 2.27 12.27
N ALA A 396 -14.67 1.14 12.49
CA ALA A 396 -15.64 0.60 11.53
C ALA A 396 -16.88 1.49 11.39
N LYS A 397 -17.38 2.07 12.49
CA LYS A 397 -18.47 3.06 12.48
C LYS A 397 -18.09 4.30 11.67
N LEU A 398 -16.86 4.80 11.80
CA LEU A 398 -16.37 5.90 10.97
C LEU A 398 -16.40 5.54 9.47
N LEU A 399 -15.87 4.37 9.10
CA LEU A 399 -15.83 3.92 7.70
C LEU A 399 -17.24 3.77 7.11
N VAL A 400 -18.18 3.18 7.84
CA VAL A 400 -19.59 3.08 7.41
C VAL A 400 -20.27 4.45 7.37
N GLY A 401 -19.93 5.35 8.29
CA GLY A 401 -20.36 6.75 8.26
C GLY A 401 -19.94 7.44 6.97
N PHE A 402 -18.69 7.25 6.52
CA PHE A 402 -18.21 7.80 5.25
C PHE A 402 -18.96 7.22 4.06
N HIS A 403 -19.22 5.91 4.04
CA HIS A 403 -20.04 5.28 2.99
C HIS A 403 -21.45 5.88 2.95
N SER A 404 -22.09 6.08 4.10
CA SER A 404 -23.44 6.69 4.16
C SER A 404 -23.50 8.09 3.58
N SER A 405 -22.42 8.86 3.71
CA SER A 405 -22.31 10.23 3.18
C SER A 405 -21.74 10.29 1.76
N ALA A 406 -21.21 9.18 1.22
CA ALA A 406 -20.43 9.18 -0.02
C ALA A 406 -21.28 9.56 -1.25
N THR A 407 -22.56 9.18 -1.29
CA THR A 407 -23.48 9.49 -2.39
C THR A 407 -23.74 10.99 -2.53
N GLU A 408 -23.80 11.71 -1.40
CA GLU A 408 -24.09 13.14 -1.32
C GLU A 408 -22.83 14.02 -1.33
N SER A 409 -21.67 13.42 -1.04
CA SER A 409 -20.37 14.11 -1.07
C SER A 409 -20.10 14.76 -2.42
N LYS A 410 -19.40 15.90 -2.40
CA LYS A 410 -18.87 16.54 -3.61
C LYS A 410 -17.62 15.85 -4.16
N LEU A 411 -16.86 15.21 -3.27
CA LEU A 411 -15.67 14.41 -3.60
C LEU A 411 -16.15 12.98 -3.84
N LYS A 412 -16.12 12.56 -5.10
CA LYS A 412 -16.83 11.36 -5.58
C LYS A 412 -15.90 10.33 -6.23
N VAL A 413 -14.59 10.54 -6.27
CA VAL A 413 -13.69 9.64 -7.02
C VAL A 413 -13.84 8.18 -6.58
N VAL A 414 -13.74 7.91 -5.27
CA VAL A 414 -13.82 6.55 -4.71
C VAL A 414 -15.21 5.96 -4.94
N TYR A 415 -16.26 6.74 -4.67
CA TYR A 415 -17.64 6.27 -4.90
C TYR A 415 -17.88 5.92 -6.37
N LYS A 416 -17.38 6.71 -7.32
CA LYS A 416 -17.52 6.45 -8.76
C LYS A 416 -16.71 5.24 -9.19
N LYS A 417 -15.44 5.13 -8.77
CA LYS A 417 -14.57 3.98 -9.02
C LYS A 417 -15.26 2.67 -8.63
N TYR A 418 -15.69 2.59 -7.37
CA TYR A 418 -16.32 1.38 -6.82
C TYR A 418 -17.82 1.22 -7.16
N SER A 419 -18.43 2.15 -7.90
CA SER A 419 -19.75 1.95 -8.51
C SER A 419 -19.65 1.18 -9.83
N SER A 420 -18.47 1.14 -10.45
CA SER A 420 -18.23 0.43 -11.71
C SER A 420 -18.46 -1.08 -11.54
N PRO A 421 -19.02 -1.77 -12.56
CA PRO A 421 -19.16 -3.23 -12.56
C PRO A 421 -17.83 -3.98 -12.40
N GLU A 422 -16.71 -3.36 -12.84
CA GLU A 422 -15.36 -3.90 -12.65
C GLU A 422 -15.02 -4.14 -11.18
N PHE A 423 -15.55 -3.29 -10.30
CA PHE A 423 -15.41 -3.38 -8.85
C PHE A 423 -16.66 -3.97 -8.18
N CYS A 424 -17.38 -4.85 -8.87
CA CYS A 424 -18.63 -5.47 -8.42
C CYS A 424 -19.73 -4.47 -7.99
N SER A 425 -19.64 -3.21 -8.41
CA SER A 425 -20.53 -2.11 -7.98
C SER A 425 -20.70 -2.00 -6.47
N VAL A 426 -19.68 -2.36 -5.68
CA VAL A 426 -19.79 -2.48 -4.22
C VAL A 426 -20.20 -1.18 -3.52
N ALA A 427 -19.90 -0.02 -4.10
CA ALA A 427 -20.30 1.27 -3.55
C ALA A 427 -21.84 1.46 -3.50
N LEU A 428 -22.58 0.73 -4.35
CA LEU A 428 -24.05 0.78 -4.44
C LEU A 428 -24.77 -0.03 -3.36
N HIS A 429 -24.05 -0.86 -2.60
CA HIS A 429 -24.62 -1.53 -1.43
C HIS A 429 -25.10 -0.52 -0.39
N ARG A 430 -26.13 -0.88 0.38
CA ARG A 430 -26.61 -0.02 1.47
C ARG A 430 -25.59 -0.05 2.61
N PRO A 431 -25.24 1.11 3.20
CA PRO A 431 -24.39 1.15 4.39
C PRO A 431 -24.94 0.24 5.50
N ALA A 432 -24.06 -0.43 6.24
CA ALA A 432 -24.45 -1.35 7.31
C ALA A 432 -25.19 -0.61 8.46
N SER A 433 -26.52 -0.73 8.51
CA SER A 433 -27.38 -0.02 9.46
C SER A 433 -27.00 -0.28 10.92
N ARG A 434 -26.61 -1.51 11.25
CA ARG A 434 -26.17 -1.91 12.60
C ARG A 434 -25.02 -1.07 13.18
N LEU A 435 -24.17 -0.51 12.31
CA LEU A 435 -23.04 0.32 12.71
C LEU A 435 -23.41 1.81 12.78
N LEU A 436 -24.61 2.19 12.34
CA LEU A 436 -25.10 3.57 12.33
C LEU A 436 -26.08 3.88 13.49
N GLU A 437 -26.69 2.84 14.09
CA GLU A 437 -27.87 2.98 14.95
C GLU A 437 -27.63 3.45 16.41
N GLU A 438 -26.39 3.69 16.84
CA GLU A 438 -26.12 4.06 18.25
C GLU A 438 -26.06 5.58 18.53
N SER A 439 -26.25 6.45 17.53
CA SER A 439 -26.19 7.92 17.72
C SER A 439 -27.52 8.58 18.12
N LYS A 440 -28.61 7.82 18.31
CA LYS A 440 -29.97 8.35 18.59
C LYS A 440 -30.55 7.94 19.95
N GLY A 441 -29.70 7.54 20.90
CA GLY A 441 -30.13 6.90 22.15
C GLY A 441 -29.93 7.70 23.43
N GLU A 442 -29.82 9.03 23.41
CA GLU A 442 -29.80 9.87 24.63
C GLU A 442 -30.58 11.18 24.40
N GLU A 443 -31.91 11.10 24.33
CA GLU A 443 -32.77 12.27 24.50
C GLU A 443 -33.89 11.91 25.49
N GLU A 444 -33.66 12.34 26.74
CA GLU A 444 -34.61 12.64 27.82
C GLU A 444 -35.94 11.86 27.88
N THR A 445 -36.00 10.87 28.79
CA THR A 445 -37.26 10.55 29.47
C THR A 445 -37.53 11.61 30.55
N PRO A 446 -38.62 12.41 30.49
CA PRO A 446 -38.99 13.25 31.61
C PRO A 446 -39.56 12.35 32.72
N SER A 447 -38.89 12.34 33.87
CA SER A 447 -39.40 11.75 35.10
C SER A 447 -40.70 12.42 35.49
N SER A 448 -41.79 11.66 35.43
CA SER A 448 -43.04 12.01 36.09
C SER A 448 -42.88 11.71 37.58
N THR A 449 -42.89 12.73 38.44
CA THR A 449 -43.49 12.68 39.79
C THR A 449 -43.69 14.08 40.34
#